data_AF-A0A5U8SZ91-F1
#
_entry.id   AF-A0A5U8SZ91-F1
#
_cell.length_a   1.000
_cell.length_b   1.000
_cell.length_c   1.000
_cell.angle_alpha   90.00
_cell.angle_beta   90.00
_cell.angle_gamma   90.00
#
_symmetry.space_group_name_H-M   'P 1'
#
loop_
_entity.id
_entity.type
_entity.pdbx_description
1 polymer ?
#
loop_
_entity_poly.entity_id
_entity_poly.type
_entity_poly.pdbx_seq_one_letter_code
_entity_poly.pdbx_strand_id
1 'polypeptide(L)'
;MDLLRSLAGIGVLLLIAFLFSVNKRKISLRTVGAALLLQVALGAIMLYIPAGKWFIQTIASGVNNVIAYSDAGSSFIFGSLVGPKMDVLFDGAGFIFAFRVLPAIIFITSLIAILYYLGIMRWVINVLAYVFQKTMKISKIESFAAVTTIFLGQNELPAVLKPFVSRMNNNELFTVICSGMASIAGSMLVGYAGLGVPIEYLLAASLMAIPGGILFARMLSPATQESTVEFTEISFSEKRPASIIEAAAGGAMLGLKIAV
;
A
#
# COMPACT_ATOMS: atom_id res chain seq x y z
N MET A 1 -21.06 18.19 -17.87
CA MET A 1 -19.94 17.88 -18.77
C MET A 1 -18.83 17.10 -18.06
N ASP A 2 -18.53 17.39 -16.80
CA ASP A 2 -17.42 16.73 -16.07
C ASP A 2 -17.64 15.22 -15.86
N LEU A 3 -18.86 14.78 -15.53
CA LEU A 3 -19.15 13.35 -15.36
C LEU A 3 -18.93 12.56 -16.67
N LEU A 4 -19.38 13.10 -17.80
CA LEU A 4 -19.15 12.51 -19.12
C LEU A 4 -17.66 12.42 -19.43
N ARG A 5 -16.87 13.44 -19.08
CA ARG A 5 -15.41 13.44 -19.24
C ARG A 5 -14.75 12.39 -18.35
N SER A 6 -15.17 12.24 -17.09
CA SER A 6 -14.65 11.21 -16.19
C SER A 6 -14.98 9.80 -16.68
N LEU A 7 -16.22 9.56 -17.11
CA LEU A 7 -16.64 8.26 -17.68
C LEU A 7 -15.88 7.95 -18.97
N ALA A 8 -15.69 8.94 -19.85
CA ALA A 8 -14.87 8.79 -21.05
C ALA A 8 -13.42 8.45 -20.70
N GLY A 9 -12.84 9.10 -19.68
CA GLY A 9 -11.50 8.79 -19.19
C GLY A 9 -11.35 7.35 -18.71
N ILE A 10 -12.29 6.86 -17.90
CA ILE A 10 -12.34 5.46 -17.46
C ILE A 10 -12.43 4.53 -18.68
N GLY A 11 -13.32 4.84 -19.62
CA GLY A 11 -13.49 4.07 -20.86
C GLY A 11 -12.20 3.98 -21.69
N VAL A 12 -11.46 5.09 -21.82
CA VAL A 12 -10.17 5.13 -22.54
C VAL A 12 -9.12 4.27 -21.83
N LEU A 13 -8.99 4.35 -20.51
CA LEU A 13 -8.02 3.53 -19.76
C LEU A 13 -8.32 2.04 -19.89
N LEU A 14 -9.59 1.66 -19.78
CA LEU A 14 -10.03 0.28 -20.00
C LEU A 14 -9.79 -0.16 -21.44
N LEU A 15 -10.03 0.72 -22.42
CA LEU A 15 -9.76 0.43 -23.84
C LEU A 15 -8.27 0.16 -24.07
N ILE A 16 -7.38 0.97 -23.51
CA ILE A 16 -5.93 0.76 -23.59
C ILE A 16 -5.58 -0.63 -23.02
N ALA A 17 -6.06 -0.95 -21.83
CA ALA A 17 -5.81 -2.24 -21.21
C ALA A 17 -6.38 -3.43 -22.02
N PHE A 18 -7.53 -3.24 -22.68
CA PHE A 18 -8.10 -4.24 -23.58
C PHE A 18 -7.28 -4.41 -24.86
N LEU A 19 -6.75 -3.33 -25.44
CA LEU A 19 -5.93 -3.38 -26.65
C LEU A 19 -4.63 -4.14 -26.42
N PHE A 20 -3.97 -3.91 -25.28
CA PHE A 20 -2.72 -4.56 -24.87
C PHE A 20 -2.91 -5.90 -24.15
N SER A 21 -4.15 -6.41 -24.04
CA SER A 21 -4.41 -7.71 -23.43
C SER A 21 -3.80 -8.86 -24.22
N VAL A 22 -3.09 -9.75 -23.53
CA VAL A 22 -2.48 -10.96 -24.09
C VAL A 22 -3.55 -11.94 -24.62
N ASN A 23 -4.73 -11.98 -23.99
CA ASN A 23 -5.83 -12.86 -24.44
C ASN A 23 -7.21 -12.27 -24.16
N LYS A 24 -7.68 -11.43 -25.10
CA LYS A 24 -8.96 -10.71 -25.03
C LYS A 24 -10.18 -11.61 -24.77
N ARG A 25 -10.14 -12.87 -25.21
CA ARG A 25 -11.26 -13.82 -25.06
C ARG A 25 -11.38 -14.42 -23.67
N LYS A 26 -10.30 -14.36 -22.87
CA LYS A 26 -10.25 -14.94 -21.51
C LYS A 26 -10.49 -13.91 -20.40
N ILE A 27 -10.77 -12.65 -20.74
CA ILE A 27 -11.09 -11.61 -19.76
C ILE A 27 -12.38 -11.97 -19.01
N SER A 28 -12.26 -12.20 -17.71
CA SER A 28 -13.41 -12.42 -16.83
C SER A 28 -14.14 -11.09 -16.58
N LEU A 29 -15.26 -10.88 -17.28
CA LEU A 29 -16.11 -9.70 -17.07
C LEU A 29 -16.61 -9.59 -15.63
N ARG A 30 -16.82 -10.73 -14.96
CA ARG A 30 -17.18 -10.76 -13.54
C ARG A 30 -16.10 -10.16 -12.66
N THR A 31 -14.84 -10.56 -12.86
CA THR A 31 -13.72 -10.10 -12.02
C THR A 31 -13.37 -8.66 -12.33
N VAL A 32 -13.27 -8.29 -13.61
CA VAL A 32 -12.98 -6.92 -14.07
C VAL A 32 -14.10 -5.97 -13.64
N GLY A 33 -15.36 -6.37 -13.83
CA GLY A 33 -16.51 -5.59 -13.39
C GLY A 33 -16.56 -5.41 -11.87
N ALA A 34 -16.31 -6.48 -11.10
CA ALA A 34 -16.24 -6.40 -9.64
C ALA A 34 -15.10 -5.50 -9.16
N ALA A 35 -13.91 -5.59 -9.77
CA ALA A 35 -12.77 -4.75 -9.43
C ALA A 35 -13.06 -3.27 -9.71
N LEU A 36 -13.57 -2.94 -10.91
CA LEU A 36 -13.92 -1.56 -11.26
C LEU A 36 -15.02 -1.01 -10.35
N LEU A 37 -16.09 -1.77 -10.11
CA LEU A 37 -17.18 -1.36 -9.22
C LEU A 37 -16.67 -1.14 -7.80
N LEU A 38 -15.80 -2.01 -7.29
CA LEU A 38 -15.25 -1.87 -5.95
C LEU A 38 -14.32 -0.65 -5.83
N GLN A 39 -13.49 -0.39 -6.84
CA GLN A 39 -12.64 0.79 -6.88
C GLN A 39 -13.48 2.08 -6.87
N VAL A 40 -14.52 2.15 -7.70
CA VAL A 40 -15.45 3.30 -7.74
C VAL A 40 -16.24 3.41 -6.43
N ALA A 41 -16.69 2.30 -5.86
CA ALA A 41 -17.42 2.28 -4.59
C ALA A 41 -16.55 2.76 -3.43
N LEU A 42 -15.29 2.32 -3.34
CA LEU A 42 -14.33 2.80 -2.34
C LEU A 42 -14.09 4.30 -2.49
N GLY A 43 -13.90 4.78 -3.72
CA GLY A 43 -13.78 6.21 -4.01
C GLY A 43 -15.02 6.99 -3.60
N ALA A 44 -16.23 6.50 -3.90
CA ALA A 44 -17.47 7.14 -3.49
C ALA A 44 -17.64 7.16 -1.97
N ILE A 45 -17.34 6.06 -1.28
CA ILE A 45 -17.43 5.98 0.18
C ILE A 45 -16.45 6.98 0.82
N MET A 46 -15.18 6.98 0.41
CA MET A 46 -14.14 7.78 1.07
C MET A 46 -14.16 9.26 0.67
N LEU A 47 -14.55 9.59 -0.57
CA LEU A 47 -14.41 10.93 -1.13
C LEU A 47 -15.74 11.65 -1.36
N TYR A 48 -16.89 10.97 -1.26
CA TYR A 48 -18.20 11.58 -1.49
C TYR A 48 -19.12 11.47 -0.27
N ILE A 49 -19.28 10.27 0.29
CA ILE A 49 -20.20 10.03 1.41
C ILE A 49 -19.66 10.66 2.70
N PRO A 50 -20.44 11.51 3.42
CA PRO A 50 -19.97 12.18 4.63
C PRO A 50 -19.44 11.23 5.72
N ALA A 51 -20.12 10.11 5.95
CA ALA A 51 -19.70 9.11 6.92
C ALA A 51 -18.34 8.48 6.56
N GLY A 52 -18.09 8.21 5.29
CA GLY A 52 -16.81 7.65 4.84
C GLY A 52 -15.68 8.69 4.80
N LYS A 53 -15.99 9.96 4.49
CA LYS A 53 -15.07 11.09 4.67
C LYS A 53 -14.63 11.23 6.13
N TRP A 54 -15.58 11.21 7.05
CA TRP A 54 -15.29 11.29 8.48
C TRP A 54 -14.43 10.10 8.94
N PHE A 55 -14.73 8.90 8.46
CA PHE A 55 -13.96 7.70 8.77
C PHE A 55 -12.50 7.80 8.26
N ILE A 56 -12.29 8.17 7.00
CA ILE A 56 -10.93 8.28 6.43
C ILE A 56 -10.14 9.42 7.09
N GLN A 57 -10.78 10.55 7.40
CA GLN A 57 -10.16 11.65 8.16
C GLN A 57 -9.76 11.24 9.57
N THR A 58 -10.56 10.40 10.23
CA THR A 58 -10.21 9.84 11.55
C THR A 58 -8.96 8.97 11.47
N ILE A 59 -8.89 8.09 10.46
CA ILE A 59 -7.68 7.27 10.23
C ILE A 59 -6.49 8.16 9.89
N ALA A 60 -6.66 9.13 8.99
CA ALA A 60 -5.62 10.07 8.58
C ALA A 60 -5.07 10.86 9.78
N SER A 61 -5.94 11.30 10.69
CA SER A 61 -5.53 11.98 11.93
C SER A 61 -4.74 11.05 12.85
N GLY A 62 -5.15 9.78 12.97
CA GLY A 62 -4.39 8.77 13.70
C GLY A 62 -2.99 8.55 13.11
N VAL A 63 -2.89 8.42 11.79
CA VAL A 63 -1.60 8.28 11.08
C VAL A 63 -0.73 9.51 11.28
N ASN A 64 -1.30 10.72 11.18
CA ASN A 64 -0.60 11.98 11.46
C ASN A 64 -0.03 12.02 12.88
N ASN A 65 -0.80 11.60 13.89
CA ASN A 65 -0.32 11.54 15.27
C ASN A 65 0.85 10.57 15.43
N VAL A 66 0.79 9.42 14.76
CA VAL A 66 1.89 8.45 14.76
C VAL A 66 3.13 9.05 14.10
N ILE A 67 2.99 9.75 12.97
CA ILE A 67 4.10 10.44 12.31
C ILE A 67 4.69 11.52 13.23
N ALA A 68 3.86 12.29 13.92
CA ALA A 68 4.32 13.33 14.84
C ALA A 68 5.16 12.78 16.01
N TYR A 69 4.96 11.51 16.42
CA TYR A 69 5.85 10.89 17.42
C TYR A 69 7.29 10.70 16.91
N SER A 70 7.50 10.63 15.59
CA SER A 70 8.83 10.57 15.01
C SER A 70 9.61 11.89 15.14
N ASP A 71 8.93 13.02 15.37
CA ASP A 71 9.58 14.32 15.59
C ASP A 71 10.41 14.33 16.87
N ALA A 72 10.01 13.58 17.89
CA ALA A 72 10.78 13.41 19.12
C ALA A 72 12.12 12.70 18.84
N GLY A 73 12.10 11.64 18.02
CA GLY A 73 13.31 10.93 17.60
C GLY A 73 14.21 11.80 16.71
N SER A 74 13.61 12.55 15.77
CA SER A 74 14.34 13.47 14.90
C SER A 74 15.00 14.60 15.70
N SER A 75 14.29 15.17 16.68
CA SER A 75 14.81 16.22 17.56
C SER A 75 15.93 15.72 18.46
N PHE A 76 15.86 14.46 18.90
CA PHE A 76 16.93 13.82 19.68
C PHE A 76 18.22 13.66 18.86
N ILE A 77 18.12 13.22 17.59
CA ILE A 77 19.27 12.96 16.73
C ILE A 77 19.85 14.26 16.13
N PHE A 78 19.00 15.12 15.59
CA PHE A 78 19.40 16.30 14.81
C PHE A 78 19.30 17.62 15.57
N GLY A 79 18.77 17.62 16.81
CA GLY A 79 18.73 18.79 17.68
C GLY A 79 18.00 19.97 17.03
N SER A 80 18.64 21.14 17.05
CA SER A 80 18.03 22.38 16.54
C SER A 80 17.86 22.42 15.02
N LEU A 81 18.43 21.49 14.26
CA LEU A 81 18.31 21.43 12.79
C LEU A 81 16.89 21.07 12.32
N VAL A 82 16.05 20.53 13.19
CA VAL A 82 14.63 20.27 12.93
C VAL A 82 13.71 21.22 13.70
N GLY A 83 14.27 22.15 14.48
CA GLY A 83 13.52 23.06 15.34
C GLY A 83 13.02 24.32 14.64
N PRO A 84 12.13 25.10 15.29
CA PRO A 84 11.53 26.31 14.71
C PRO A 84 12.54 27.43 14.42
N LYS A 85 13.75 27.36 15.01
CA LYS A 85 14.84 28.30 14.71
C LYS A 85 15.26 28.26 13.23
N MET A 86 15.12 27.11 12.57
CA MET A 86 15.45 26.98 11.16
C MET A 86 14.50 27.77 10.28
N ASP A 87 13.22 27.85 10.64
CA ASP A 87 12.24 28.63 9.86
C ASP A 87 12.55 30.14 9.91
N VAL A 88 13.13 30.62 11.02
CA VAL A 88 13.58 32.00 11.16
C VAL A 88 14.89 32.25 10.42
N LEU A 89 15.85 31.31 10.47
CA LEU A 89 17.17 31.48 9.85
C LEU A 89 17.14 31.37 8.31
N PHE A 90 16.16 30.64 7.78
CA PHE A 90 16.04 30.36 6.34
C PHE A 90 14.78 31.02 5.73
N ASP A 91 14.25 32.08 6.33
CA ASP A 91 13.11 32.87 5.81
C ASP A 91 11.91 32.00 5.34
N GLY A 92 11.50 31.05 6.18
CA GLY A 92 10.40 30.11 5.88
C GLY A 92 10.81 28.85 5.11
N ALA A 93 12.08 28.72 4.71
CA ALA A 93 12.65 27.49 4.13
C ALA A 93 13.36 26.60 5.18
N GLY A 94 12.96 26.69 6.45
CA GLY A 94 13.53 25.90 7.54
C GLY A 94 13.13 24.42 7.54
N PHE A 95 12.23 24.02 6.65
CA PHE A 95 11.85 22.62 6.45
C PHE A 95 12.94 21.85 5.70
N ILE A 96 13.83 21.20 6.45
CA ILE A 96 14.83 20.30 5.87
C ILE A 96 14.21 18.91 5.69
N PHE A 97 13.86 18.59 4.44
CA PHE A 97 13.27 17.30 4.05
C PHE A 97 14.07 16.11 4.60
N ALA A 98 15.39 16.13 4.47
CA ALA A 98 16.27 15.04 4.89
C ALA A 98 16.18 14.73 6.41
N PHE A 99 15.89 15.73 7.25
CA PHE A 99 15.87 15.56 8.71
C PHE A 99 14.46 15.43 9.29
N ARG A 100 13.42 15.79 8.54
CA ARG A 100 12.03 15.61 9.00
C ARG A 100 11.33 14.42 8.37
N VAL A 101 11.62 14.12 7.11
CA VAL A 101 10.88 13.08 6.37
C VAL A 101 11.59 11.73 6.44
N LEU A 102 12.90 11.68 6.21
CA LEU A 102 13.65 10.43 6.20
C LEU A 102 13.61 9.69 7.56
N PRO A 103 13.74 10.37 8.73
CA PRO A 103 13.61 9.67 10.01
C PRO A 103 12.20 9.15 10.27
N ALA A 104 11.18 9.82 9.76
CA ALA A 104 9.80 9.36 9.87
C ALA A 104 9.57 8.06 9.07
N ILE A 105 10.22 7.90 7.91
CA ILE A 105 10.27 6.62 7.15
C ILE A 105 10.87 5.52 8.03
N ILE A 106 12.03 5.78 8.66
CA ILE A 106 12.72 4.81 9.55
C ILE A 106 11.81 4.38 10.71
N PHE A 107 11.18 5.35 11.36
CA PHE A 107 10.26 5.12 12.47
C PHE A 107 9.06 4.27 12.06
N ILE A 108 8.43 4.58 10.93
CA ILE A 108 7.24 3.88 10.46
C ILE A 108 7.58 2.45 10.01
N THR A 109 8.71 2.23 9.34
CA THR A 109 9.15 0.87 9.01
C THR A 109 9.44 0.04 10.27
N SER A 110 10.03 0.65 11.31
CA SER A 110 10.22 0.01 12.62
C SER A 110 8.89 -0.34 13.29
N LEU A 111 7.92 0.58 13.28
CA LEU A 111 6.59 0.36 13.84
C LEU A 111 5.85 -0.76 13.11
N ILE A 112 5.87 -0.77 11.77
CA ILE A 112 5.28 -1.84 10.96
C ILE A 112 5.90 -3.19 11.34
N ALA A 113 7.22 -3.27 11.48
CA ALA A 113 7.89 -4.50 11.91
C ALA A 113 7.43 -5.00 13.29
N ILE A 114 7.22 -4.09 14.25
CA ILE A 114 6.62 -4.41 15.56
C ILE A 114 5.20 -4.96 15.39
N LEU A 115 4.35 -4.29 14.60
CA LEU A 115 2.97 -4.73 14.38
C LEU A 115 2.88 -6.10 13.69
N TYR A 116 3.86 -6.44 12.84
CA TYR A 116 4.00 -7.78 12.27
C TYR A 116 4.44 -8.81 13.32
N TYR A 117 5.40 -8.47 14.19
CA TYR A 117 5.86 -9.33 15.27
C TYR A 117 4.72 -9.69 16.25
N LEU A 118 3.88 -8.69 16.57
CA LEU A 118 2.68 -8.82 17.40
C LEU A 118 1.51 -9.55 16.71
N GLY A 119 1.58 -9.72 15.38
CA GLY A 119 0.54 -10.41 14.60
C GLY A 119 -0.66 -9.53 14.21
N ILE A 120 -0.68 -8.25 14.56
CA ILE A 120 -1.76 -7.31 14.23
C ILE A 120 -1.88 -7.16 12.70
N MET A 121 -0.75 -6.98 12.02
CA MET A 121 -0.74 -6.83 10.54
C MET A 121 -1.26 -8.09 9.84
N ARG A 122 -0.93 -9.27 10.37
CA ARG A 122 -1.41 -10.54 9.82
C ARG A 122 -2.94 -10.62 9.89
N TRP A 123 -3.52 -10.20 11.02
CA TRP A 123 -4.96 -10.16 11.19
C TRP A 123 -5.62 -9.18 10.20
N VAL A 124 -5.13 -7.94 10.14
CA VAL A 124 -5.67 -6.90 9.22
C VAL A 124 -5.60 -7.34 7.77
N ILE A 125 -4.44 -7.83 7.33
CA ILE A 125 -4.22 -8.26 5.95
C ILE A 125 -5.12 -9.45 5.61
N ASN A 126 -5.25 -10.44 6.49
CA ASN A 126 -6.09 -11.60 6.23
C ASN A 126 -7.58 -11.22 6.10
N VAL A 127 -8.07 -10.30 6.93
CA VAL A 127 -9.45 -9.81 6.85
C VAL A 127 -9.70 -9.09 5.53
N LEU A 128 -8.84 -8.12 5.18
CA LEU A 128 -8.97 -7.38 3.94
C LEU A 128 -8.82 -8.31 2.72
N ALA A 129 -7.82 -9.18 2.72
CA ALA A 129 -7.59 -10.14 1.65
C ALA A 129 -8.80 -11.06 1.48
N TYR A 130 -9.41 -11.54 2.56
CA TYR A 130 -10.65 -12.34 2.45
C TYR A 130 -11.79 -11.57 1.79
N VAL A 131 -11.99 -10.29 2.16
CA VAL A 131 -13.04 -9.43 1.58
C VAL A 131 -12.82 -9.24 0.07
N PHE A 132 -11.61 -8.85 -0.34
CA PHE A 132 -11.28 -8.62 -1.74
C PHE A 132 -11.27 -9.92 -2.56
N GLN A 133 -10.77 -11.02 -2.00
CA GLN A 133 -10.80 -12.35 -2.61
C GLN A 133 -12.24 -12.78 -2.91
N LYS A 134 -13.15 -12.67 -1.93
CA LYS A 134 -14.53 -13.13 -2.05
C LYS A 134 -15.32 -12.27 -3.05
N THR A 135 -15.09 -10.96 -3.05
CA THR A 135 -15.79 -10.00 -3.93
C THR A 135 -15.34 -10.13 -5.38
N MET A 136 -14.02 -10.24 -5.65
CA MET A 136 -13.49 -10.30 -7.01
C MET A 136 -13.35 -11.73 -7.57
N LYS A 137 -13.52 -12.77 -6.74
CA LYS A 137 -13.26 -14.18 -7.10
C LYS A 137 -11.87 -14.41 -7.68
N ILE A 138 -10.86 -14.00 -6.93
CA ILE A 138 -9.44 -14.20 -7.26
C ILE A 138 -8.80 -15.20 -6.28
N SER A 139 -7.55 -15.60 -6.54
CA SER A 139 -6.86 -16.52 -5.63
C SER A 139 -6.53 -15.83 -4.31
N LYS A 140 -6.37 -16.64 -3.25
CA LYS A 140 -6.00 -16.13 -1.91
C LYS A 140 -4.68 -15.38 -1.96
N ILE A 141 -3.71 -15.92 -2.72
CA ILE A 141 -2.37 -15.36 -2.81
C ILE A 141 -2.34 -14.01 -3.54
N GLU A 142 -3.14 -13.86 -4.60
CA GLU A 142 -3.27 -12.58 -5.31
C GLU A 142 -3.89 -11.52 -4.42
N SER A 143 -4.99 -11.85 -3.74
CA SER A 143 -5.64 -10.89 -2.85
C SER A 143 -4.77 -10.55 -1.65
N PHE A 144 -4.04 -11.53 -1.10
CA PHE A 144 -3.09 -11.30 -0.02
C PHE A 144 -1.95 -10.38 -0.46
N ALA A 145 -1.36 -10.65 -1.62
CA ALA A 145 -0.29 -9.83 -2.16
C ALA A 145 -0.76 -8.38 -2.39
N ALA A 146 -1.91 -8.20 -3.05
CA ALA A 146 -2.46 -6.88 -3.36
C ALA A 146 -2.80 -6.07 -2.10
N VAL A 147 -3.31 -6.70 -1.04
CA VAL A 147 -3.56 -6.01 0.25
C VAL A 147 -2.25 -5.69 0.96
N THR A 148 -1.27 -6.60 0.89
CA THR A 148 0.03 -6.40 1.52
C THR A 148 0.76 -5.18 0.96
N THR A 149 0.56 -4.86 -0.33
CA THR A 149 1.23 -3.72 -0.99
C THR A 149 0.80 -2.33 -0.50
N ILE A 150 -0.25 -2.24 0.32
CA ILE A 150 -0.63 -0.98 1.01
C ILE A 150 0.31 -0.67 2.16
N PHE A 151 0.78 -1.72 2.83
CA PHE A 151 1.61 -1.59 4.01
C PHE A 151 3.08 -1.66 3.65
N LEU A 152 3.43 -2.63 2.81
CA LEU A 152 4.78 -2.90 2.36
C LEU A 152 4.98 -2.47 0.92
N GLY A 153 6.16 -1.92 0.63
CA GLY A 153 6.50 -1.53 -0.73
C GLY A 153 6.76 -2.71 -1.65
N GLN A 154 6.83 -2.44 -2.95
CA GLN A 154 7.25 -3.41 -3.97
C GLN A 154 8.62 -4.03 -3.68
N ASN A 155 9.52 -3.30 -3.01
CA ASN A 155 10.85 -3.79 -2.63
C ASN A 155 10.82 -4.83 -1.50
N GLU A 156 9.78 -4.81 -0.67
CA GLU A 156 9.64 -5.68 0.52
C GLU A 156 8.73 -6.88 0.23
N LEU A 157 7.80 -6.72 -0.72
CA LEU A 157 6.83 -7.72 -1.11
C LEU A 157 7.45 -9.09 -1.49
N PRO A 158 8.58 -9.18 -2.23
CA PRO A 158 9.22 -10.46 -2.54
C PRO A 158 9.64 -11.25 -1.29
N ALA A 159 10.04 -10.57 -0.21
CA ALA A 159 10.43 -11.23 1.02
C ALA A 159 9.23 -11.94 1.68
N VAL A 160 8.06 -11.30 1.67
CA VAL A 160 6.81 -11.85 2.22
C VAL A 160 6.25 -12.96 1.35
N LEU A 161 6.38 -12.83 0.03
CA LEU A 161 5.85 -13.80 -0.92
C LEU A 161 6.81 -14.95 -1.20
N LYS A 162 8.07 -14.90 -0.75
CA LYS A 162 9.11 -15.91 -0.99
C LYS A 162 8.62 -17.36 -0.86
N PRO A 163 7.82 -17.76 0.15
CA PRO A 163 7.33 -19.15 0.27
C PRO A 163 6.41 -19.59 -0.88
N PHE A 164 5.78 -18.64 -1.57
CA PHE A 164 4.73 -18.87 -2.56
C PHE A 164 5.19 -18.59 -3.99
N VAL A 165 6.17 -17.70 -4.21
CA VAL A 165 6.59 -17.25 -5.55
C VAL A 165 6.89 -18.42 -6.51
N SER A 166 7.56 -19.47 -6.05
CA SER A 166 7.89 -20.63 -6.89
C SER A 166 6.70 -21.49 -7.31
N ARG A 167 5.56 -21.33 -6.63
CA ARG A 167 4.30 -22.05 -6.89
C ARG A 167 3.25 -21.19 -7.59
N MET A 168 3.47 -19.87 -7.69
CA MET A 168 2.56 -18.97 -8.38
C MET A 168 2.60 -19.20 -9.88
N ASN A 169 1.44 -19.13 -10.53
CA ASN A 169 1.39 -19.12 -11.99
C ASN A 169 1.72 -17.72 -12.55
N ASN A 170 1.93 -17.63 -13.86
CA ASN A 170 2.30 -16.38 -14.52
C ASN A 170 1.26 -15.26 -14.36
N ASN A 171 -0.03 -15.61 -14.34
CA ASN A 171 -1.09 -14.62 -14.15
C ASN A 171 -1.09 -14.08 -12.71
N GLU A 172 -0.84 -14.94 -11.72
CA GLU A 172 -0.72 -14.54 -10.30
C GLU A 172 0.49 -13.64 -10.07
N LEU A 173 1.66 -14.02 -10.60
CA LEU A 173 2.87 -13.20 -10.55
C LEU A 173 2.65 -11.83 -11.21
N PHE A 174 1.95 -11.80 -12.35
CA PHE A 174 1.62 -10.54 -13.01
C PHE A 174 0.69 -9.68 -12.15
N THR A 175 -0.33 -10.28 -11.50
CA THR A 175 -1.19 -9.58 -10.54
C THR A 175 -0.39 -8.99 -9.37
N VAL A 176 0.57 -9.74 -8.83
CA VAL A 176 1.46 -9.27 -7.75
C VAL A 176 2.27 -8.05 -8.20
N ILE A 177 2.88 -8.12 -9.40
CA ILE A 177 3.68 -7.01 -9.95
C ILE A 177 2.80 -5.78 -10.18
N CYS A 178 1.65 -5.93 -10.85
CA CYS A 178 0.72 -4.83 -11.08
C CYS A 178 0.22 -4.21 -9.78
N SER A 179 -0.09 -5.02 -8.76
CA SER A 179 -0.56 -4.52 -7.46
C SER A 179 0.54 -3.81 -6.67
N GLY A 180 1.80 -4.24 -6.81
CA GLY A 180 2.95 -3.53 -6.28
C GLY A 180 3.16 -2.17 -6.95
N MET A 181 3.07 -2.12 -8.27
CA MET A 181 3.23 -0.89 -9.05
C MET A 181 2.08 0.11 -8.87
N ALA A 182 0.87 -0.39 -8.60
CA ALA A 182 -0.32 0.45 -8.42
C ALA A 182 -0.39 1.13 -7.04
N SER A 183 0.37 0.63 -6.06
CA SER A 183 0.30 1.06 -4.66
C SER A 183 1.56 1.82 -4.24
N ILE A 184 1.48 2.46 -3.07
CA ILE A 184 2.60 3.03 -2.35
C ILE A 184 2.77 2.30 -1.01
N ALA A 185 4.01 2.17 -0.55
CA ALA A 185 4.31 1.64 0.78
C ALA A 185 3.82 2.61 1.88
N GLY A 186 3.48 2.09 3.06
CA GLY A 186 3.14 2.92 4.22
C GLY A 186 4.29 3.85 4.63
N SER A 187 5.54 3.43 4.41
CA SER A 187 6.73 4.27 4.61
C SER A 187 6.81 5.44 3.62
N MET A 188 6.45 5.22 2.34
CA MET A 188 6.42 6.27 1.32
C MET A 188 5.24 7.24 1.48
N LEU A 189 4.12 6.79 2.05
CA LEU A 189 3.00 7.65 2.42
C LEU A 189 3.46 8.79 3.33
N VAL A 190 4.32 8.49 4.30
CA VAL A 190 4.91 9.46 5.22
C VAL A 190 5.80 10.45 4.47
N GLY A 191 6.55 9.93 3.49
CA GLY A 191 7.32 10.72 2.53
C GLY A 191 6.49 11.81 1.86
N TYR A 192 5.39 11.40 1.22
CA TYR A 192 4.50 12.32 0.52
C TYR A 192 3.71 13.23 1.45
N ALA A 193 3.30 12.74 2.62
CA ALA A 193 2.65 13.55 3.64
C ALA A 193 3.58 14.67 4.14
N GLY A 194 4.86 14.38 4.34
CA GLY A 194 5.88 15.36 4.69
C GLY A 194 6.11 16.42 3.62
N LEU A 195 5.78 16.14 2.36
CA LEU A 195 5.78 17.11 1.25
C LEU A 195 4.48 17.94 1.17
N GLY A 196 3.54 17.74 2.09
CA GLY A 196 2.26 18.45 2.14
C GLY A 196 1.13 17.79 1.36
N VAL A 197 1.28 16.54 0.91
CA VAL A 197 0.20 15.80 0.26
C VAL A 197 -0.83 15.36 1.32
N PRO A 198 -2.15 15.61 1.14
CA PRO A 198 -3.16 15.22 2.12
C PRO A 198 -3.18 13.70 2.38
N ILE A 199 -3.06 13.31 3.65
CA ILE A 199 -2.99 11.89 4.05
C ILE A 199 -4.29 11.15 3.70
N GLU A 200 -5.44 11.81 3.80
CA GLU A 200 -6.73 11.23 3.43
C GLU A 200 -6.76 10.78 1.96
N TYR A 201 -6.09 11.50 1.06
CA TYR A 201 -5.98 11.12 -0.34
C TYR A 201 -4.98 9.99 -0.55
N LEU A 202 -3.87 9.99 0.18
CA LEU A 202 -2.90 8.90 0.13
C LEU A 202 -3.52 7.59 0.62
N LEU A 203 -4.25 7.62 1.75
CA LEU A 203 -4.92 6.44 2.29
C LEU A 203 -6.04 5.94 1.38
N ALA A 204 -6.85 6.84 0.82
CA ALA A 204 -7.88 6.47 -0.14
C ALA A 204 -7.26 5.85 -1.41
N ALA A 205 -6.19 6.46 -1.93
CA ALA A 205 -5.47 5.94 -3.09
C ALA A 205 -4.89 4.54 -2.83
N SER A 206 -4.26 4.31 -1.67
CA SER A 206 -3.73 2.98 -1.30
C SER A 206 -4.83 1.91 -1.26
N LEU A 207 -6.01 2.20 -0.70
CA LEU A 207 -7.11 1.23 -0.68
C LEU A 207 -7.73 1.01 -2.07
N MET A 208 -7.81 2.06 -2.89
CA MET A 208 -8.27 1.97 -4.28
C MET A 208 -7.25 1.26 -5.19
N ALA A 209 -5.97 1.24 -4.83
CA ALA A 209 -4.92 0.55 -5.56
C ALA A 209 -5.09 -0.98 -5.55
N ILE A 210 -5.72 -1.56 -4.52
CA ILE A 210 -6.01 -3.01 -4.50
C ILE A 210 -6.88 -3.41 -5.70
N PRO A 211 -8.14 -2.95 -5.82
CA PRO A 211 -8.97 -3.32 -6.97
C PRO A 211 -8.42 -2.75 -8.27
N GLY A 212 -7.79 -1.57 -8.28
CA GLY A 212 -7.20 -0.99 -9.50
C GLY A 212 -6.06 -1.82 -10.07
N GLY A 213 -5.13 -2.26 -9.22
CA GLY A 213 -4.02 -3.13 -9.61
C GLY A 213 -4.52 -4.46 -10.16
N ILE A 214 -5.49 -5.08 -9.47
CA ILE A 214 -6.11 -6.34 -9.90
C ILE A 214 -6.90 -6.16 -11.21
N LEU A 215 -7.62 -5.04 -11.37
CA LEU A 215 -8.39 -4.72 -12.57
C LEU A 215 -7.50 -4.75 -13.80
N PHE A 216 -6.42 -3.96 -13.79
CA PHE A 216 -5.50 -3.88 -14.92
C PHE A 216 -4.68 -5.17 -15.09
N ALA A 217 -4.32 -5.84 -13.99
CA ALA A 217 -3.66 -7.14 -14.06
C ALA A 217 -4.52 -8.17 -14.83
N ARG A 218 -5.80 -8.27 -14.49
CA ARG A 218 -6.74 -9.22 -15.09
C ARG A 218 -7.15 -8.87 -16.50
N MET A 219 -7.12 -7.60 -16.87
CA MET A 219 -7.34 -7.19 -18.25
C MET A 219 -6.14 -7.50 -19.13
N LEU A 220 -4.93 -7.15 -18.69
CA LEU A 220 -3.70 -7.35 -19.47
C LEU A 220 -3.29 -8.82 -19.53
N SER A 221 -3.38 -9.54 -18.41
CA SER A 221 -3.02 -10.96 -18.26
C SER A 221 -4.16 -11.75 -17.61
N PRO A 222 -5.21 -12.13 -18.37
CA PRO A 222 -6.37 -12.83 -17.82
C PRO A 222 -6.01 -14.20 -17.24
N ALA A 223 -6.63 -14.55 -16.11
CA ALA A 223 -6.39 -15.83 -15.43
C ALA A 223 -6.76 -17.01 -16.34
N THR A 224 -5.78 -17.87 -16.65
CA THR A 224 -6.01 -19.05 -17.50
C THR A 224 -5.88 -20.36 -16.74
N GLN A 225 -5.26 -20.35 -15.57
CA GLN A 225 -4.97 -21.52 -14.75
C GLN A 225 -5.49 -21.31 -13.33
N GLU A 226 -5.87 -22.39 -12.66
CA GLU A 226 -6.21 -22.35 -11.25
C GLU A 226 -4.96 -22.17 -10.39
N SER A 227 -5.15 -21.57 -9.22
CA SER A 227 -4.09 -21.41 -8.22
C SER A 227 -3.72 -22.76 -7.63
N THR A 228 -2.45 -23.13 -7.70
CA THR A 228 -1.88 -24.30 -7.00
C THR A 228 -1.30 -23.94 -5.63
N VAL A 229 -1.34 -22.66 -5.25
CA VAL A 229 -0.80 -22.16 -4.00
C VAL A 229 -1.70 -22.55 -2.83
N GLU A 230 -1.25 -23.51 -2.02
CA GLU A 230 -1.81 -23.76 -0.69
C GLU A 230 -1.38 -22.65 0.27
N PHE A 231 -2.38 -21.90 0.75
CA PHE A 231 -2.15 -20.77 1.64
C PHE A 231 -2.05 -21.25 3.09
N THR A 232 -0.96 -21.94 3.43
CA THR A 232 -0.58 -22.34 4.80
C THR A 232 0.35 -21.30 5.43
N GLU A 233 0.38 -21.25 6.77
CA GLU A 233 0.86 -20.14 7.61
C GLU A 233 1.99 -19.26 7.03
N ILE A 234 1.71 -17.96 6.93
CA ILE A 234 2.66 -16.94 6.48
C ILE A 234 3.76 -16.76 7.54
N SER A 235 5.03 -16.94 7.19
CA SER A 235 6.17 -16.47 7.99
C SER A 235 6.88 -15.32 7.26
N PHE A 236 7.14 -14.23 7.98
CA PHE A 236 7.71 -12.99 7.44
C PHE A 236 9.24 -13.02 7.34
N SER A 237 9.84 -14.14 7.74
CA SER A 237 11.28 -14.41 7.71
C SER A 237 11.51 -15.89 7.99
N GLU A 238 12.65 -16.43 7.53
CA GLU A 238 13.11 -17.77 7.90
C GLU A 238 13.34 -17.90 9.43
N LYS A 239 13.55 -16.78 10.13
CA LYS A 239 13.68 -16.70 11.59
C LYS A 239 12.85 -15.53 12.13
N ARG A 240 11.72 -15.86 12.76
CA ARG A 240 10.95 -14.88 13.54
C ARG A 240 11.89 -14.17 14.52
N PRO A 241 11.82 -12.83 14.64
CA PRO A 241 12.61 -12.11 15.65
C PRO A 241 12.42 -12.75 17.03
N ALA A 242 13.47 -12.83 17.84
CA ALA A 242 13.40 -13.41 19.17
C ALA A 242 12.61 -12.52 20.13
N SER A 243 12.60 -11.21 19.90
CA SER A 243 11.89 -10.23 20.74
C SER A 243 11.28 -9.09 19.93
N ILE A 244 10.37 -8.34 20.56
CA ILE A 244 9.80 -7.10 20.01
C ILE A 244 10.90 -6.05 19.74
N ILE A 245 11.96 -6.04 20.55
CA ILE A 245 13.09 -5.13 20.41
C ILE A 245 13.91 -5.48 19.16
N GLU A 246 14.13 -6.77 18.91
CA GLU A 246 14.79 -7.23 17.69
C GLU A 246 13.96 -6.91 16.44
N ALA A 247 12.63 -7.05 16.53
CA ALA A 247 11.73 -6.65 15.44
C ALA A 247 11.82 -5.14 15.16
N ALA A 248 11.83 -4.31 16.21
CA ALA A 248 11.96 -2.87 16.09
C ALA A 248 13.30 -2.46 15.46
N ALA A 249 14.40 -3.05 15.93
CA ALA A 249 15.75 -2.79 15.41
C ALA A 249 15.89 -3.23 13.95
N GLY A 250 15.40 -4.42 13.61
CA GLY A 250 15.39 -4.92 12.23
C GLY A 250 14.58 -4.04 11.29
N GLY A 251 13.40 -3.58 11.73
CA GLY A 251 12.58 -2.64 10.96
C GLY A 251 13.23 -1.26 10.80
N ALA A 252 13.91 -0.74 11.83
CA ALA A 252 14.64 0.52 11.73
C ALA A 252 15.82 0.40 10.73
N MET A 253 16.57 -0.70 10.75
CA MET A 253 17.64 -0.96 9.79
C MET A 253 17.13 -1.07 8.35
N LEU A 254 15.98 -1.70 8.15
CA LEU A 254 15.31 -1.74 6.84
C LEU A 254 14.88 -0.34 6.41
N GLY A 255 14.24 0.41 7.32
CA GLY A 255 13.82 1.79 7.07
C GLY A 255 14.98 2.70 6.68
N LEU A 256 16.15 2.54 7.32
CA LEU A 256 17.36 3.30 6.97
C LEU A 256 17.82 3.03 5.53
N LYS A 257 17.77 1.77 5.08
CA LYS A 257 18.10 1.41 3.68
C LYS A 257 17.08 1.90 2.66
N ILE A 258 15.86 2.20 3.10
CA ILE A 258 14.81 2.77 2.24
C ILE A 258 14.96 4.29 2.17
N ALA A 259 15.38 4.90 3.27
CA ALA A 259 15.55 6.34 3.39
C ALA A 259 16.79 6.90 2.67
N VAL A 260 17.83 6.08 2.49
CA VAL A 260 19.11 6.43 1.85
C VAL A 260 19.21 5.76 0.49
#